data_AF-A0A914CCY0-F1
#
_entry.id   AF-A0A914CCY0-F1
#
_cell.length_a   1.000
_cell.length_b   1.000
_cell.length_c   1.000
_cell.angle_alpha   90.00
_cell.angle_beta   90.00
_cell.angle_gamma   90.00
#
_symmetry.space_group_name_H-M   'P 1'
#
loop_
_entity.id
_entity.type
_entity.pdbx_description
1 polymer ?
#
loop_
_entity_poly.entity_id
_entity_poly.type
_entity_poly.pdbx_seq_one_letter_code
_entity_poly.pdbx_strand_id
1 'polypeptide(L)'
;MTGQEADAQELHERRLTSEKSRGESSGTRVAEKIRREKWLRQVMVWAGVVHRVKTPLFFVEMGIKVNGDVYRDFLRTKVLPWARRTYRGQHWVWQEDGAPSHKAIATRDLVKNIFPEVIDVDISPQRDNGEWPPNSPDLNVMDYSIWSILEAEACAKPHQSIETLKKSLVAAWNKIPQDMIDRAVDDFPKRLKKCIDAEDGHFEN
;
A
#
# COMPACT_ATOMS: atom_id res chain seq x y z
N MET A 1 -55.72 -14.92 -0.94
CA MET A 1 -55.51 -13.49 -0.68
C MET A 1 -56.88 -12.84 -0.66
N THR A 2 -57.33 -12.42 0.52
CA THR A 2 -58.66 -11.87 0.77
C THR A 2 -58.71 -10.40 0.33
N GLY A 3 -59.83 -9.98 -0.26
CA GLY A 3 -60.03 -8.66 -0.87
C GLY A 3 -60.05 -7.46 0.08
N GLN A 4 -59.46 -7.55 1.28
CA GLN A 4 -59.31 -6.44 2.23
C GLN A 4 -57.88 -5.87 2.28
N GLU A 5 -56.88 -6.54 1.70
CA GLU A 5 -55.50 -6.01 1.62
C GLU A 5 -55.24 -5.20 0.34
N ALA A 6 -56.06 -5.38 -0.71
CA ALA A 6 -55.93 -4.63 -1.96
C ALA A 6 -56.43 -3.17 -1.84
N ASP A 7 -57.51 -2.94 -1.09
CA ASP A 7 -58.09 -1.60 -0.91
C ASP A 7 -57.22 -0.66 -0.06
N ALA A 8 -56.40 -1.22 0.84
CA ALA A 8 -55.48 -0.43 1.67
C ALA A 8 -54.26 0.08 0.88
N GLN A 9 -53.84 -0.64 -0.17
CA GLN A 9 -52.73 -0.22 -1.02
C GLN A 9 -53.16 0.87 -2.02
N GLU A 10 -54.37 0.78 -2.59
CA GLU A 10 -54.86 1.79 -3.55
C GLU A 10 -55.14 3.15 -2.90
N LEU A 11 -55.62 3.17 -1.64
CA LEU A 11 -55.84 4.40 -0.88
C LEU A 11 -54.51 5.08 -0.43
N HIS A 12 -53.42 4.33 -0.28
CA HIS A 12 -52.11 4.89 0.06
C HIS A 12 -51.44 5.54 -1.16
N GLU A 13 -51.54 4.92 -2.34
CA GLU A 13 -50.95 5.45 -3.58
C GLU A 13 -51.68 6.71 -4.09
N ARG A 14 -52.99 6.81 -3.88
CA ARG A 14 -53.77 8.03 -4.18
C ARG A 14 -53.43 9.21 -3.26
N ARG A 15 -52.94 8.94 -2.03
CA ARG A 15 -52.51 9.99 -1.09
C ARG A 15 -51.13 10.56 -1.45
N LEU A 16 -50.21 9.69 -1.90
CA LEU A 16 -48.85 10.08 -2.33
C LEU A 16 -48.84 10.85 -3.65
N THR A 17 -49.78 10.58 -4.57
CA THR A 17 -49.93 11.32 -5.83
C THR A 17 -50.58 12.69 -5.64
N SER A 18 -51.51 12.82 -4.69
CA SER A 18 -52.12 14.09 -4.27
C SER A 18 -51.09 15.07 -3.69
N GLU A 19 -50.18 14.59 -2.82
CA GLU A 19 -49.14 15.42 -2.18
C GLU A 19 -48.00 15.83 -3.14
N LYS A 20 -47.83 15.12 -4.27
CA LYS A 20 -46.82 15.43 -5.29
C LYS A 20 -47.24 16.56 -6.26
N SER A 21 -48.48 17.05 -6.18
CA SER A 21 -49.06 18.02 -7.14
C SER A 21 -49.25 19.45 -6.62
N ARG A 22 -48.88 19.75 -5.35
CA ARG A 22 -49.10 21.09 -4.75
C ARG A 22 -47.82 21.70 -4.16
N GLY A 23 -46.79 21.84 -4.98
CA GLY A 23 -45.55 22.48 -4.54
C GLY A 23 -44.55 22.83 -5.64
N GLU A 24 -45.00 23.16 -6.86
CA GLU A 24 -44.15 23.88 -7.82
C GLU A 24 -44.32 25.39 -7.61
N SER A 25 -43.39 26.02 -6.88
CA SER A 25 -42.90 27.36 -7.22
C SER A 25 -41.68 27.72 -6.37
N SER A 26 -40.76 28.46 -7.00
CA SER A 26 -39.55 29.06 -6.45
C SER A 26 -38.30 28.19 -6.45
N GLY A 27 -37.35 28.61 -7.28
CA GLY A 27 -36.10 27.92 -7.54
C GLY A 27 -35.20 27.85 -6.31
N THR A 28 -34.68 26.66 -6.07
CA THR A 28 -33.39 26.46 -5.41
C THR A 28 -32.81 25.20 -6.02
N ARG A 29 -31.65 25.33 -6.68
CA ARG A 29 -30.84 24.18 -7.10
C ARG A 29 -30.51 23.37 -5.85
N VAL A 30 -31.31 22.35 -5.56
CA VAL A 30 -30.91 21.29 -4.63
C VAL A 30 -29.82 20.53 -5.38
N ALA A 31 -28.57 20.86 -5.05
CA ALA A 31 -27.43 20.06 -5.45
C ALA A 31 -27.73 18.63 -4.99
N GLU A 32 -28.03 17.73 -5.93
CA GLU A 32 -28.01 16.30 -5.69
C GLU A 32 -26.64 15.98 -5.15
N LYS A 33 -26.58 15.81 -3.84
CA LYS A 33 -25.40 15.36 -3.12
C LYS A 33 -25.24 13.90 -3.54
N ILE A 34 -24.59 13.67 -4.68
CA ILE A 34 -24.13 12.35 -5.10
C ILE A 34 -23.35 11.82 -3.90
N ARG A 35 -23.97 10.87 -3.21
CA ARG A 35 -23.40 10.22 -2.05
C ARG A 35 -22.30 9.34 -2.61
N ARG A 36 -21.10 9.91 -2.81
CA ARG A 36 -19.87 9.16 -3.13
C ARG A 36 -19.83 7.99 -2.16
N GLU A 37 -19.99 6.78 -2.69
CA GLU A 37 -19.89 5.56 -1.89
C GLU A 37 -18.55 5.61 -1.13
N LYS A 38 -18.66 5.67 0.19
CA LYS A 38 -17.66 6.26 1.08
C LYS A 38 -16.51 5.31 1.44
N TRP A 39 -16.19 4.34 0.59
CA TRP A 39 -15.05 3.42 0.78
C TRP A 39 -14.50 2.98 -0.57
N LEU A 40 -13.46 3.66 -1.06
CA LEU A 40 -12.61 3.05 -2.09
C LEU A 40 -12.04 1.77 -1.48
N ARG A 41 -12.31 0.62 -2.11
CA ARG A 41 -11.75 -0.64 -1.64
C ARG A 41 -10.23 -0.59 -1.83
N GLN A 42 -9.48 -0.80 -0.76
CA GLN A 42 -8.03 -0.77 -0.76
C GLN A 42 -7.46 -2.19 -0.65
N VAL A 43 -6.27 -2.39 -1.19
CA VAL A 43 -5.49 -3.62 -1.03
C VAL A 43 -4.13 -3.27 -0.47
N MET A 44 -3.69 -4.01 0.53
CA MET A 44 -2.34 -3.88 1.07
C MET A 44 -1.45 -4.93 0.41
N VAL A 45 -0.27 -4.48 -0.03
CA VAL A 45 0.69 -5.27 -0.80
C VAL A 45 2.05 -5.16 -0.14
N TRP A 46 2.73 -6.28 0.01
CA TRP A 46 4.16 -6.33 0.30
C TRP A 46 4.90 -6.74 -0.98
N ALA A 47 5.99 -6.07 -1.26
CA ALA A 47 6.93 -6.46 -2.31
C ALA A 47 8.35 -6.01 -1.92
N GLY A 48 9.34 -6.70 -2.49
CA GLY A 48 10.74 -6.34 -2.38
C GLY A 48 11.42 -6.41 -3.74
N VAL A 49 12.41 -5.55 -3.93
CA VAL A 49 13.29 -5.55 -5.09
C VAL A 49 14.74 -5.74 -4.66
N VAL A 50 15.50 -6.38 -5.54
CA VAL A 50 16.96 -6.48 -5.44
C VAL A 50 17.52 -6.42 -6.86
N HIS A 51 18.82 -6.23 -6.98
CA HIS A 51 19.50 -6.33 -8.25
C HIS A 51 19.19 -7.71 -8.91
N ARG A 52 18.80 -7.71 -10.19
CA ARG A 52 18.41 -8.87 -11.04
C ARG A 52 17.14 -9.64 -10.65
N VAL A 53 16.54 -9.42 -9.49
CA VAL A 53 15.32 -10.15 -9.11
C VAL A 53 14.37 -9.31 -8.26
N LYS A 54 13.08 -9.58 -8.40
CA LYS A 54 12.02 -8.98 -7.59
C LYS A 54 11.14 -10.07 -7.01
N THR A 55 10.54 -9.81 -5.86
CA THR A 55 9.64 -10.77 -5.21
C THR A 55 8.37 -10.94 -6.04
N PRO A 56 7.58 -12.00 -5.82
CA PRO A 56 6.15 -11.93 -6.09
C PRO A 56 5.52 -10.78 -5.31
N LEU A 57 4.37 -10.29 -5.78
CA LEU A 57 3.51 -9.47 -4.93
C LEU A 57 2.82 -10.37 -3.90
N PHE A 58 2.98 -10.02 -2.63
CA PHE A 58 2.24 -10.69 -1.56
C PHE A 58 1.12 -9.78 -1.08
N PHE A 59 -0.12 -10.25 -1.24
CA PHE A 59 -1.30 -9.51 -0.83
C PHE A 59 -1.67 -9.84 0.62
N VAL A 60 -1.86 -8.81 1.43
CA VAL A 60 -2.42 -8.94 2.78
C VAL A 60 -3.95 -8.95 2.66
N GLU A 61 -4.61 -9.81 3.45
CA GLU A 61 -6.06 -9.91 3.43
C GLU A 61 -6.72 -8.62 3.92
N MET A 62 -7.88 -8.29 3.34
CA MET A 62 -8.60 -7.07 3.70
C MET A 62 -9.03 -7.09 5.16
N GLY A 63 -8.87 -5.96 5.85
CA GLY A 63 -9.24 -5.82 7.26
C GLY A 63 -8.16 -6.27 8.24
N ILE A 64 -7.07 -6.90 7.77
CA ILE A 64 -5.92 -7.18 8.63
C ILE A 64 -5.11 -5.90 8.83
N LYS A 65 -4.96 -5.48 10.09
CA LYS A 65 -3.97 -4.48 10.47
C LYS A 65 -2.62 -5.15 10.63
N VAL A 66 -1.65 -4.81 9.78
CA VAL A 66 -0.28 -5.31 9.91
C VAL A 66 0.36 -4.67 11.14
N ASN A 67 0.38 -5.43 12.24
CA ASN A 67 1.14 -5.11 13.44
C ASN A 67 2.47 -5.90 13.43
N GLY A 68 3.27 -5.75 14.48
CA GLY A 68 4.56 -6.46 14.58
C GLY A 68 4.45 -7.98 14.50
N ASP A 69 3.44 -8.59 15.14
CA ASP A 69 3.26 -10.05 15.11
C ASP A 69 2.90 -10.57 13.71
N VAL A 70 1.91 -9.93 13.08
CA VAL A 70 1.50 -10.26 11.70
C VAL A 70 2.67 -10.08 10.74
N TYR A 71 3.46 -9.02 10.91
CA TYR A 71 4.63 -8.78 10.08
C TYR A 71 5.70 -9.85 10.27
N ARG A 72 6.03 -10.21 11.52
CA ARG A 72 7.00 -11.28 11.80
C ARG A 72 6.57 -12.64 11.27
N ASP A 73 5.30 -13.00 11.41
CA ASP A 73 4.76 -14.25 10.84
C ASP A 73 4.86 -14.23 9.31
N PHE A 74 4.50 -13.10 8.69
CA PHE A 74 4.64 -12.91 7.25
C PHE A 74 6.08 -13.08 6.76
N LEU A 75 7.06 -12.48 7.47
CA LEU A 75 8.48 -12.65 7.15
C LEU A 75 8.90 -14.13 7.19
N ARG A 76 8.47 -14.86 8.22
CA ARG A 76 8.80 -16.29 8.39
C ARG A 76 8.14 -17.19 7.36
N THR A 77 6.88 -16.92 7.02
CA THR A 77 6.06 -17.82 6.20
C THR A 77 6.13 -17.52 4.70
N LYS A 78 6.41 -16.27 4.31
CA LYS A 78 6.44 -15.84 2.91
C LYS A 78 7.82 -15.42 2.45
N VAL A 79 8.43 -14.47 3.15
CA VAL A 79 9.65 -13.80 2.66
C VAL A 79 10.88 -14.69 2.80
N LEU A 80 11.11 -15.27 3.98
CA LEU A 80 12.28 -16.11 4.24
C LEU A 80 12.32 -17.37 3.33
N PRO A 81 11.23 -18.12 3.11
CA PRO A 81 11.23 -19.25 2.17
C PRO A 81 11.49 -18.82 0.72
N TRP A 82 10.99 -17.65 0.31
CA TRP A 82 11.28 -17.08 -1.00
C TRP A 82 12.78 -16.73 -1.12
N ALA A 83 13.31 -15.97 -0.16
CA ALA A 83 14.70 -15.53 -0.16
C ALA A 83 15.70 -16.70 -0.20
N ARG A 84 15.48 -17.73 0.62
CA ARG A 84 16.32 -18.95 0.62
C ARG A 84 16.37 -19.64 -0.74
N ARG A 85 15.23 -19.68 -1.45
CA ARG A 85 15.12 -20.31 -2.77
C ARG A 85 15.75 -19.46 -3.87
N THR A 86 15.60 -18.15 -3.78
CA THR A 86 16.09 -17.18 -4.76
C THR A 86 17.60 -17.01 -4.69
N TYR A 87 18.14 -16.73 -3.49
CA TYR A 87 19.56 -16.41 -3.34
C TYR A 87 20.46 -17.65 -3.23
N ARG A 88 19.91 -18.83 -2.87
CA ARG A 88 20.66 -20.11 -2.81
C ARG A 88 22.01 -20.01 -2.06
N GLY A 89 22.05 -19.23 -0.98
CA GLY A 89 23.26 -19.01 -0.18
C GLY A 89 24.17 -17.87 -0.66
N GLN A 90 23.81 -17.17 -1.73
CA GLN A 90 24.47 -15.91 -2.08
C GLN A 90 24.25 -14.86 -0.99
N HIS A 91 25.23 -13.98 -0.85
CA HIS A 91 25.16 -12.86 0.06
C HIS A 91 24.25 -11.76 -0.48
N TRP A 92 23.44 -11.16 0.40
CA TRP A 92 22.53 -10.07 0.09
C TRP A 92 22.24 -9.31 1.38
N VAL A 93 21.72 -8.09 1.27
CA VAL A 93 21.48 -7.23 2.43
C VAL A 93 19.99 -6.88 2.54
N TRP A 94 19.42 -7.03 3.73
CA TRP A 94 18.03 -6.65 4.01
C TRP A 94 17.93 -5.15 4.34
N GLN A 95 16.94 -4.48 3.76
CA GLN A 95 16.59 -3.09 4.07
C GLN A 95 15.06 -2.95 4.07
N GLU A 96 14.54 -2.18 5.03
CA GLU A 96 13.13 -1.81 5.17
C GLU A 96 13.02 -0.37 5.69
N ASP A 97 11.83 0.22 5.59
CA ASP A 97 11.53 1.56 6.09
C ASP A 97 11.28 1.57 7.61
N GLY A 98 11.17 2.78 8.18
CA GLY A 98 10.96 3.00 9.60
C GLY A 98 9.52 2.78 10.11
N ALA A 99 8.70 1.95 9.46
CA ALA A 99 7.32 1.71 9.90
C ALA A 99 7.27 1.12 11.32
N PRO A 100 6.23 1.42 12.13
CA PRO A 100 6.16 0.96 13.52
C PRO A 100 6.29 -0.57 13.71
N SER A 101 5.78 -1.38 12.77
CA SER A 101 5.92 -2.84 12.78
C SER A 101 7.36 -3.31 12.58
N HIS A 102 8.15 -2.56 11.81
CA HIS A 102 9.54 -2.84 11.45
C HIS A 102 10.47 -2.45 12.60
N LYS A 103 10.20 -1.30 13.24
CA LYS A 103 10.99 -0.77 14.36
C LYS A 103 10.84 -1.53 15.67
N ALA A 104 9.82 -2.38 15.82
CA ALA A 104 9.62 -3.16 17.03
C ALA A 104 10.86 -4.02 17.34
N ILE A 105 11.34 -4.02 18.58
CA ILE A 105 12.55 -4.75 19.02
C ILE A 105 12.50 -6.22 18.56
N ALA A 106 11.39 -6.91 18.84
CA ALA A 106 11.21 -8.29 18.43
C ALA A 106 11.25 -8.51 16.91
N THR A 107 10.88 -7.51 16.10
CA THR A 107 11.00 -7.56 14.64
C THR A 107 12.46 -7.38 14.22
N ARG A 108 13.17 -6.39 14.77
CA ARG A 108 14.60 -6.18 14.48
C ARG A 108 15.43 -7.40 14.85
N ASP A 109 15.20 -7.96 16.03
CA ASP A 109 15.86 -9.19 16.49
C ASP A 109 15.56 -10.36 15.56
N LEU A 110 14.31 -10.49 15.08
CA LEU A 110 13.96 -11.52 14.11
C LEU A 110 14.76 -11.36 12.81
N VAL A 111 14.71 -10.16 12.21
CA VAL A 111 15.34 -9.84 10.92
C VAL A 111 16.85 -10.13 10.99
N LYS A 112 17.54 -9.67 12.04
CA LYS A 112 18.96 -9.95 12.30
C LYS A 112 19.29 -11.44 12.43
N ASN A 113 18.34 -12.24 12.93
CA ASN A 113 18.53 -13.67 13.12
C ASN A 113 18.25 -14.51 11.85
N ILE A 114 17.39 -14.04 10.93
CA ILE A 114 16.95 -14.85 9.79
C ILE A 114 17.57 -14.45 8.46
N PHE A 115 18.16 -13.25 8.36
CA PHE A 115 18.78 -12.73 7.14
C PHE A 115 20.30 -12.57 7.32
N PRO A 116 21.08 -12.71 6.24
CA PRO A 116 22.54 -12.78 6.31
C PRO A 116 23.18 -11.46 6.72
N GLU A 117 22.66 -10.34 6.22
CA GLU A 117 23.07 -8.99 6.59
C GLU A 117 21.85 -8.07 6.56
N VAL A 118 21.87 -7.05 7.41
CA VAL A 118 20.80 -6.06 7.54
C VAL A 118 21.45 -4.70 7.53
N ILE A 119 20.95 -3.78 6.69
CA ILE A 119 21.22 -2.35 6.87
C ILE A 119 20.50 -1.95 8.15
N ASP A 120 21.23 -2.04 9.26
CA ASP A 120 20.81 -1.45 10.52
C ASP A 120 21.16 0.03 10.42
N VAL A 121 20.15 0.85 10.18
CA VAL A 121 20.31 2.27 10.47
C VAL A 121 20.39 2.33 11.98
N ASP A 122 21.56 2.67 12.48
CA ASP A 122 21.79 2.81 13.92
C ASP A 122 21.01 4.03 14.40
N ILE A 123 19.74 3.76 14.65
CA ILE A 123 18.79 4.63 15.31
C ILE A 123 19.09 4.62 16.83
N SER A 124 20.35 4.78 17.23
CA SER A 124 20.67 4.98 18.65
C SER A 124 21.67 6.10 18.99
N PRO A 125 22.66 6.52 18.15
CA PRO A 125 23.68 7.45 18.66
C PRO A 125 23.99 8.69 17.79
N GLN A 126 23.40 8.89 16.62
CA GLN A 126 23.76 10.02 15.74
C GLN A 126 22.70 11.14 15.69
N ARG A 127 21.60 10.92 16.40
CA ARG A 127 20.74 11.91 17.06
C ARG A 127 20.64 11.45 18.52
N ASP A 128 20.29 12.28 19.49
CA ASP A 128 20.25 11.89 20.93
C ASP A 128 19.44 10.60 21.24
N ASN A 129 18.62 10.16 20.29
CA ASN A 129 17.77 8.99 20.33
C ASN A 129 18.05 7.94 19.24
N GLY A 130 18.94 8.27 18.29
CA GLY A 130 19.01 7.81 16.91
C GLY A 130 17.66 7.42 16.31
N GLU A 131 17.20 8.07 15.26
CA GLU A 131 15.99 7.63 14.56
C GLU A 131 16.28 7.71 13.07
N TRP A 132 15.69 6.77 12.30
CA TRP A 132 15.61 6.89 10.85
C TRP A 132 15.03 8.27 10.58
N PRO A 133 15.61 9.10 9.69
CA PRO A 133 15.11 10.44 9.51
C PRO A 133 13.61 10.34 9.18
N PRO A 134 12.72 10.89 10.02
CA PRO A 134 11.29 10.67 9.88
C PRO A 134 10.86 11.15 8.50
N ASN A 135 10.10 10.31 7.76
CA ASN A 135 9.70 10.58 6.38
C ASN A 135 10.87 10.68 5.38
N SER A 136 11.72 9.64 5.31
CA SER A 136 12.73 9.51 4.23
C SER A 136 12.31 8.49 3.16
N PRO A 137 11.24 8.73 2.37
CA PRO A 137 10.93 7.89 1.21
C PRO A 137 12.11 7.89 0.22
N ASP A 138 12.96 8.91 0.27
CA ASP A 138 14.17 9.04 -0.54
C ASP A 138 15.26 7.99 -0.26
N LEU A 139 15.14 7.23 0.83
CA LEU A 139 16.08 6.17 1.23
C LEU A 139 15.46 4.76 1.19
N ASN A 140 14.35 4.59 0.48
CA ASN A 140 13.80 3.26 0.19
C ASN A 140 13.50 3.14 -1.31
N VAL A 141 14.16 2.19 -1.99
CA VAL A 141 14.00 1.95 -3.43
C VAL A 141 12.54 1.76 -3.82
N MET A 142 11.76 1.12 -2.94
CA MET A 142 10.34 0.93 -3.16
C MET A 142 9.58 2.26 -3.18
N ASP A 143 9.89 3.19 -2.28
CA ASP A 143 9.15 4.45 -2.10
C ASP A 143 9.51 5.51 -3.14
N TYR A 144 10.80 5.76 -3.39
CA TYR A 144 11.19 6.80 -4.34
C TYR A 144 11.07 6.41 -5.83
N SER A 145 10.79 5.13 -6.12
CA SER A 145 10.73 4.65 -7.51
C SER A 145 9.59 3.65 -7.74
N ILE A 146 9.69 2.46 -7.15
CA ILE A 146 8.94 1.30 -7.66
C ILE A 146 7.43 1.41 -7.42
N TRP A 147 7.01 1.91 -6.25
CA TRP A 147 5.59 2.06 -5.93
C TRP A 147 4.88 3.04 -6.86
N SER A 148 5.50 4.17 -7.17
CA SER A 148 4.91 5.16 -8.09
C SER A 148 4.63 4.58 -9.47
N ILE A 149 5.55 3.74 -9.97
CA ILE A 149 5.45 3.10 -11.29
C ILE A 149 4.39 2.01 -11.28
N LEU A 150 4.37 1.21 -10.21
CA LEU A 150 3.36 0.17 -10.04
C LEU A 150 1.95 0.78 -9.97
N GLU A 151 1.78 1.84 -9.18
CA GLU A 151 0.50 2.53 -9.02
C GLU A 151 0.05 3.17 -10.33
N ALA A 152 0.93 3.91 -11.02
CA ALA A 152 0.61 4.56 -12.28
C ALA A 152 0.12 3.56 -13.35
N GLU A 153 0.79 2.42 -13.48
CA GLU A 153 0.40 1.39 -14.45
C GLU A 153 -0.85 0.61 -14.00
N ALA A 154 -0.91 0.17 -12.75
CA ALA A 154 -2.03 -0.65 -12.26
C ALA A 154 -3.33 0.14 -12.11
N CYS A 155 -3.25 1.43 -11.78
CA CYS A 155 -4.40 2.31 -11.55
C CYS A 155 -4.72 3.23 -12.74
N ALA A 156 -4.10 3.01 -13.91
CA ALA A 156 -4.39 3.76 -15.13
C ALA A 156 -5.87 3.67 -15.57
N LYS A 157 -6.61 2.65 -15.10
CA LYS A 157 -8.03 2.46 -15.35
C LYS A 157 -8.77 2.10 -14.05
N PRO A 158 -10.06 2.44 -13.91
CA PRO A 158 -10.86 2.02 -12.77
C PRO A 158 -11.03 0.49 -12.70
N HIS A 159 -11.11 -0.03 -11.47
CA HIS A 159 -11.33 -1.45 -11.19
C HIS A 159 -12.71 -1.70 -10.61
N GLN A 160 -13.40 -2.74 -11.09
CA GLN A 160 -14.75 -3.09 -10.62
C GLN A 160 -14.73 -3.96 -9.34
N SER A 161 -13.58 -4.54 -9.00
CA SER A 161 -13.39 -5.34 -7.78
C SER A 161 -11.94 -5.33 -7.28
N ILE A 162 -11.75 -5.80 -6.05
CA ILE A 162 -10.41 -6.05 -5.50
C ILE A 162 -9.66 -7.11 -6.32
N GLU A 163 -10.37 -8.10 -6.85
CA GLU A 163 -9.74 -9.15 -7.66
C GLU A 163 -9.21 -8.59 -8.98
N THR A 164 -9.97 -7.70 -9.64
CA THR A 164 -9.48 -7.01 -10.85
C THR A 164 -8.30 -6.09 -10.55
N LEU A 165 -8.29 -5.44 -9.38
CA LEU A 165 -7.15 -4.63 -8.93
C LEU A 165 -5.90 -5.49 -8.67
N LYS A 166 -6.04 -6.61 -7.95
CA LYS A 166 -4.92 -7.56 -7.69
C LYS A 166 -4.32 -8.09 -8.99
N LYS A 167 -5.16 -8.47 -9.96
CA LYS A 167 -4.70 -8.92 -11.28
C LYS A 167 -3.92 -7.83 -12.02
N SER A 168 -4.43 -6.59 -11.97
CA SER A 168 -3.76 -5.45 -12.61
C SER A 168 -2.43 -5.11 -11.93
N LEU A 169 -2.35 -5.19 -10.60
CA LEU A 169 -1.11 -5.03 -9.85
C LEU A 169 -0.08 -6.10 -10.22
N VAL A 170 -0.48 -7.38 -10.34
CA VAL A 170 0.44 -8.45 -10.76
C VAL A 170 0.92 -8.23 -12.20
N ALA A 171 0.03 -7.85 -13.12
CA ALA A 171 0.39 -7.57 -14.51
C ALA A 171 1.36 -6.39 -14.62
N ALA A 172 1.07 -5.29 -13.93
CA ALA A 172 1.91 -4.11 -13.86
C ALA A 172 3.27 -4.45 -13.24
N TRP A 173 3.30 -5.15 -12.11
CA TRP A 173 4.52 -5.61 -11.45
C TRP A 173 5.40 -6.42 -12.40
N ASN A 174 4.83 -7.38 -13.12
CA ASN A 174 5.58 -8.21 -14.08
C ASN A 174 6.11 -7.39 -15.26
N LYS A 175 5.40 -6.33 -15.68
CA LYS A 175 5.81 -5.44 -16.76
C LYS A 175 6.99 -4.52 -16.39
N ILE A 176 7.21 -4.22 -15.10
CA ILE A 176 8.35 -3.40 -14.66
C ILE A 176 9.67 -4.07 -15.11
N PRO A 177 10.45 -3.44 -16.01
CA PRO A 177 11.70 -4.02 -16.50
C PRO A 177 12.75 -4.13 -15.38
N GLN A 178 13.50 -5.22 -15.36
CA GLN A 178 14.50 -5.45 -14.31
C GLN A 178 15.66 -4.44 -14.37
N ASP A 179 16.05 -3.97 -15.56
CA ASP A 179 17.08 -2.94 -15.74
C ASP A 179 16.67 -1.59 -15.11
N MET A 180 15.38 -1.32 -15.00
CA MET A 180 14.86 -0.13 -14.34
C MET A 180 14.97 -0.27 -12.82
N ILE A 181 14.68 -1.46 -12.30
CA ILE A 181 14.86 -1.79 -10.87
C ILE A 181 16.34 -1.72 -10.50
N ASP A 182 17.21 -2.33 -11.30
CA ASP A 182 18.65 -2.34 -11.07
C ASP A 182 19.20 -0.91 -11.04
N ARG A 183 18.79 -0.04 -11.98
CA ARG A 183 19.14 1.39 -11.96
C ARG A 183 18.66 2.12 -10.71
N ALA A 184 17.44 1.82 -10.23
CA ALA A 184 16.94 2.42 -9.00
C ALA A 184 17.79 1.97 -7.79
N VAL A 185 18.11 0.68 -7.69
CA VAL A 185 19.01 0.15 -6.66
C VAL A 185 20.39 0.81 -6.73
N ASP A 186 20.96 0.98 -7.93
CA ASP A 186 22.27 1.61 -8.14
C ASP A 186 22.29 3.11 -7.79
N ASP A 187 21.13 3.77 -7.75
CA ASP A 187 20.99 5.16 -7.33
C ASP A 187 20.94 5.32 -5.80
N PHE A 188 20.72 4.24 -5.04
CA PHE A 188 20.64 4.29 -3.59
C PHE A 188 21.90 4.91 -2.92
N PRO A 189 23.15 4.54 -3.28
CA PRO A 189 24.34 5.17 -2.70
C PRO A 189 24.45 6.67 -3.01
N LYS A 190 24.00 7.11 -4.18
CA LYS A 190 23.99 8.53 -4.55
C LYS A 190 22.98 9.31 -3.70
N ARG A 191 21.80 8.73 -3.49
CA ARG A 191 20.76 9.29 -2.62
C ARG A 191 21.21 9.36 -1.16
N LEU A 192 21.89 8.31 -0.67
CA LEU A 192 22.48 8.32 0.67
C LEU A 192 23.50 9.45 0.82
N LYS A 193 24.37 9.66 -0.17
CA LYS A 193 25.32 10.78 -0.16
C LYS A 193 24.61 12.14 -0.13
N LYS A 194 23.59 12.34 -0.97
CA LYS A 194 22.79 13.58 -0.95
C LYS A 194 22.10 13.81 0.40
N CYS A 195 21.61 12.76 1.06
CA CYS A 195 21.01 12.85 2.39
C CYS A 195 22.03 13.34 3.44
N ILE A 196 23.26 12.83 3.38
CA ILE A 196 24.36 13.25 4.26
C ILE A 196 24.73 14.71 3.98
N ASP A 197 24.90 15.07 2.69
CA ASP A 197 25.26 16.43 2.28
C ASP A 197 24.17 17.47 2.64
N ALA A 198 22.91 17.03 2.75
CA ALA A 198 21.76 17.86 3.10
C ALA A 198 21.50 17.97 4.62
N GLU A 199 22.34 17.38 5.48
CA GLU A 199 22.14 17.34 6.94
C GLU A 199 20.73 16.88 7.36
N ASP A 200 20.23 15.78 6.75
CA ASP A 200 18.86 15.26 6.92
C ASP A 200 17.73 16.12 6.32
N GLY A 201 18.03 17.11 5.47
CA GLY A 201 17.05 17.86 4.69
C GLY A 201 16.44 17.07 3.52
N HIS A 202 15.28 17.52 3.02
CA HIS A 202 14.69 16.96 1.79
C HIS A 202 15.57 17.26 0.57
N PHE A 203 15.77 16.27 -0.30
CA PHE A 203 16.50 16.42 -1.54
C PHE A 203 15.74 15.78 -2.71
N GLU A 204 15.75 16.45 -3.86
CA GLU A 204 15.21 15.89 -5.10
C GLU A 204 16.34 15.35 -5.99
N ASN A 205 15.97 14.42 -6.87
CA ASN A 205 16.90 13.82 -7.83
C ASN A 205 16.96 14.58 -9.15
#